data_AF-A0A6P2A7H8-F1
#
_entry.id   AF-A0A6P2A7H8-F1
#
_cell.length_a   1.000
_cell.length_b   1.000
_cell.length_c   1.000
_cell.angle_alpha   90.00
_cell.angle_beta   90.00
_cell.angle_gamma   90.00
#
_symmetry.space_group_name_H-M   'P 1'
#
loop_
_entity.id
_entity.type
_entity.pdbx_description
1 polymer ?
#
loop_
_entity_poly.entity_id
_entity_poly.type
_entity_poly.pdbx_seq_one_letter_code
_entity_poly.pdbx_strand_id
1 'polypeptide(L)'
;MRDPSFLTRALALLCALALFGAATSPIHASMLGTGSLLEAEQSAVDRDRLLAQLEREDVREQLQAMGVQPELAAERIARMTDAEIRMLSERLDELPAGAGLLGVALFIVLLLVITDALGITDIFPFVHSQ
;
A
#
# COMPACT_ATOMS: atom_id res chain seq x y z
N MET A 1 -22.66 13.46 35.37
CA MET A 1 -22.79 12.04 35.78
C MET A 1 -22.88 11.23 34.50
N ARG A 2 -21.92 10.33 34.25
CA ARG A 2 -21.83 9.55 33.00
C ARG A 2 -22.45 8.20 33.32
N ASP A 3 -23.64 7.94 32.77
CA ASP A 3 -24.45 6.79 33.20
C ASP A 3 -23.72 5.47 32.89
N PRO A 4 -23.55 4.59 33.89
CA PRO A 4 -22.73 3.38 33.76
C PRO A 4 -23.30 2.41 32.70
N SER A 5 -24.60 2.49 32.40
CA SER A 5 -25.28 1.70 31.38
C SER A 5 -24.84 2.04 29.94
N PHE A 6 -24.44 3.29 29.67
CA PHE A 6 -23.93 3.70 28.37
C PHE A 6 -22.57 3.08 28.08
N LEU A 7 -21.72 2.97 29.12
CA LEU A 7 -20.38 2.42 29.02
C LEU A 7 -20.41 0.90 28.83
N THR A 8 -21.32 0.20 29.52
CA THR A 8 -21.54 -1.24 29.32
C THR A 8 -22.10 -1.57 27.93
N ARG A 9 -23.00 -0.73 27.40
CA ARG A 9 -23.56 -0.89 26.05
C ARG A 9 -22.53 -0.63 24.96
N ALA A 10 -21.70 0.41 25.11
CA ALA A 10 -20.61 0.71 24.19
C ALA A 10 -19.55 -0.41 24.18
N LEU A 11 -19.20 -0.94 25.35
CA LEU A 11 -18.27 -2.07 25.47
C LEU A 11 -18.84 -3.35 24.82
N ALA A 12 -20.12 -3.64 25.03
CA ALA A 12 -20.78 -4.80 24.40
C ALA A 12 -20.83 -4.70 22.87
N LEU A 13 -21.11 -3.51 22.33
CA LEU A 13 -21.09 -3.24 20.89
C LEU A 13 -19.68 -3.40 20.29
N LEU A 14 -18.66 -2.94 21.00
CA LEU A 14 -17.26 -3.04 20.56
C LEU A 14 -16.77 -4.50 20.58
N CYS A 15 -17.15 -5.29 21.60
CA CYS A 15 -16.87 -6.73 21.64
C CYS A 15 -17.61 -7.50 20.52
N ALA A 16 -18.87 -7.16 20.25
CA ALA A 16 -19.63 -7.79 19.16
C ALA A 16 -19.02 -7.49 17.78
N LEU A 17 -18.54 -6.27 17.56
CA LEU A 17 -17.85 -5.87 16.33
C LEU A 17 -16.50 -6.59 16.16
N ALA A 18 -15.74 -6.73 17.25
CA ALA A 18 -14.46 -7.46 17.25
C ALA A 18 -14.65 -8.96 16.94
N LEU A 19 -15.71 -9.58 17.47
CA LEU A 19 -16.05 -10.98 17.19
C LEU A 19 -16.50 -11.20 15.74
N PHE A 20 -17.20 -10.23 15.14
CA PHE A 20 -17.59 -10.30 13.73
C PHE A 20 -16.38 -10.13 12.78
N GLY A 21 -15.42 -9.27 13.13
CA GLY A 21 -14.17 -9.11 12.38
C GLY A 21 -13.25 -10.34 12.43
N ALA A 22 -13.33 -11.13 13.50
CA ALA A 22 -12.55 -12.38 13.62
C ALA A 22 -13.10 -13.55 12.78
N ALA A 23 -14.35 -13.46 12.28
CA ALA A 23 -14.99 -14.52 11.50
C ALA A 23 -14.59 -14.52 10.01
N THR A 24 -13.87 -13.50 9.55
CA THR A 24 -13.31 -13.44 8.20
C THR A 24 -11.81 -13.71 8.23
N SER A 25 -11.40 -14.85 8.82
CA SER A 25 -10.08 -15.40 8.51
C SER A 25 -10.20 -16.09 7.15
N PRO A 26 -9.45 -15.68 6.10
CA PRO A 26 -9.38 -16.46 4.88
C PRO A 26 -8.77 -17.81 5.26
N ILE A 27 -9.59 -18.86 5.21
CA ILE A 27 -9.12 -20.24 5.30
C ILE A 27 -8.26 -20.46 4.06
N HIS A 28 -6.94 -20.40 4.21
CA HIS A 28 -6.00 -20.82 3.18
C HIS A 28 -6.09 -22.34 3.03
N ALA A 29 -7.07 -22.78 2.24
CA ALA A 29 -7.19 -24.16 1.79
C ALA A 29 -6.04 -24.44 0.80
N SER A 30 -5.15 -25.34 1.17
CA SER A 30 -4.13 -25.90 0.29
C SER A 30 -4.78 -26.76 -0.80
N MET A 31 -5.20 -26.13 -1.91
CA MET A 31 -5.51 -26.84 -3.16
C MET A 31 -4.22 -27.21 -3.90
N LEU A 32 -3.59 -28.29 -3.46
CA LEU A 32 -2.51 -28.96 -4.20
C LEU A 32 -3.10 -29.62 -5.46
N GLY A 33 -3.03 -28.93 -6.59
CA GLY A 33 -3.48 -29.42 -7.90
C GLY A 33 -3.81 -28.28 -8.89
N THR A 34 -4.42 -27.21 -8.38
CA THR A 34 -4.68 -25.96 -9.13
C THR A 34 -3.84 -24.78 -8.62
N GLY A 35 -3.36 -24.86 -7.38
CA GLY A 35 -2.52 -23.83 -6.77
C GLY A 35 -1.19 -23.63 -7.48
N SER A 36 -0.54 -24.68 -7.98
CA SER A 36 0.78 -24.56 -8.64
C SER A 36 0.72 -23.85 -9.99
N LEU A 37 -0.35 -24.08 -10.78
CA LEU A 37 -0.56 -23.36 -12.04
C LEU A 37 -0.93 -21.90 -11.77
N LEU A 38 -1.74 -21.65 -10.75
CA LEU A 38 -2.11 -20.28 -10.37
C LEU A 38 -0.94 -19.51 -9.75
N GLU A 39 -0.08 -20.16 -8.97
CA GLU A 39 1.15 -19.57 -8.41
C GLU A 39 2.18 -19.25 -9.49
N ALA A 40 2.31 -20.11 -10.51
CA ALA A 40 3.21 -19.85 -11.63
C ALA A 40 2.73 -18.63 -12.45
N GLU A 41 1.42 -18.54 -12.71
CA GLU A 41 0.81 -17.37 -13.36
C GLU A 41 0.97 -16.09 -12.51
N GLN A 42 0.74 -16.18 -11.20
CA GLN A 42 0.94 -15.06 -10.28
C GLN A 42 2.39 -14.59 -10.28
N SER A 43 3.36 -15.51 -10.30
CA SER A 43 4.78 -15.14 -10.33
C SER A 43 5.17 -14.46 -11.65
N ALA A 44 4.58 -14.87 -12.78
CA ALA A 44 4.77 -14.18 -14.05
C ALA A 44 4.21 -12.74 -14.00
N VAL A 45 3.00 -12.56 -13.45
CA VAL A 45 2.40 -11.23 -13.26
C VAL A 45 3.22 -10.34 -12.33
N ASP A 46 3.70 -10.89 -11.20
CA ASP A 46 4.55 -10.17 -10.25
C ASP A 46 5.87 -9.73 -10.91
N ARG A 47 6.49 -10.62 -11.69
CA ARG A 47 7.71 -10.30 -12.44
C ARG A 47 7.49 -9.14 -13.40
N ASP A 48 6.41 -9.17 -14.19
CA ASP A 48 6.09 -8.09 -15.13
C ASP A 48 5.82 -6.77 -14.40
N ARG A 49 5.12 -6.83 -13.25
CA ARG A 49 4.90 -5.66 -12.39
C ARG A 49 6.21 -5.05 -11.88
N LEU A 50 7.16 -5.88 -11.43
CA LEU A 50 8.46 -5.43 -10.97
C LEU A 50 9.29 -4.80 -12.10
N LEU A 51 9.25 -5.38 -13.30
CA LEU A 51 9.90 -4.80 -14.47
C LEU A 51 9.29 -3.45 -14.84
N ALA A 52 7.96 -3.33 -14.86
CA ALA A 52 7.27 -2.07 -15.10
C ALA A 52 7.60 -1.01 -14.02
N GLN A 53 7.81 -1.42 -12.77
CA GLN A 53 8.26 -0.50 -11.71
C GLN A 53 9.69 0.00 -11.95
N LEU A 54 10.60 -0.85 -12.43
CA LEU A 54 11.96 -0.45 -12.81
C LEU A 54 12.01 0.53 -13.99
N GLU A 55 10.99 0.54 -14.85
CA GLU A 55 10.91 1.47 -15.97
C GLU A 55 10.54 2.90 -15.54
N ARG A 56 10.02 3.09 -14.32
CA ARG A 56 9.65 4.41 -13.81
C ARG A 56 10.89 5.28 -13.57
N GLU A 57 10.84 6.52 -14.07
CA GLU A 57 11.96 7.46 -14.01
C GLU A 57 12.50 7.66 -12.59
N ASP A 58 11.61 7.81 -11.60
CA ASP A 58 11.97 8.01 -10.19
C ASP A 58 12.71 6.81 -9.59
N VAL A 59 12.33 5.60 -9.98
CA VAL A 59 13.00 4.37 -9.56
C VAL A 59 14.38 4.25 -10.21
N ARG A 60 14.50 4.60 -11.50
CA ARG A 60 15.77 4.56 -12.24
C ARG A 60 16.77 5.58 -11.67
N GLU A 61 16.33 6.81 -11.44
CA GLU A 61 17.15 7.84 -10.81
C GLU A 61 17.63 7.40 -9.43
N GLN A 62 16.76 6.81 -8.62
CA GLN A 62 17.11 6.35 -7.29
C GLN A 62 18.09 5.15 -7.31
N LEU A 63 17.92 4.20 -8.24
CA LEU A 63 18.88 3.12 -8.45
C LEU A 63 20.24 3.64 -8.87
N GLN A 64 20.28 4.59 -9.81
CA GLN A 64 21.52 5.22 -10.25
C GLN A 64 22.19 6.02 -9.12
N ALA A 65 21.41 6.72 -8.28
CA ALA A 65 21.93 7.40 -7.10
C ALA A 65 22.56 6.44 -6.08
N MET A 66 22.09 5.20 -6.03
CA MET A 66 22.70 4.11 -5.24
C MET A 66 23.85 3.39 -5.96
N GLY A 67 24.22 3.83 -7.18
CA GLY A 67 25.29 3.22 -7.99
C GLY A 67 24.88 1.92 -8.70
N VAL A 68 23.58 1.64 -8.82
CA VAL A 68 23.04 0.44 -9.47
C VAL A 68 22.51 0.81 -10.86
N GLN A 69 23.01 0.12 -11.89
CA GLN A 69 22.49 0.26 -13.25
C GLN A 69 21.10 -0.41 -13.34
N PRO A 70 20.06 0.29 -13.83
CA PRO A 70 18.70 -0.27 -13.89
C PRO A 70 18.61 -1.52 -14.78
N GLU A 71 19.44 -1.59 -15.83
CA GLU A 71 19.52 -2.75 -16.72
C GLU A 71 20.00 -4.01 -15.98
N LEU A 72 20.97 -3.84 -15.06
CA LEU A 72 21.47 -4.94 -14.22
C LEU A 72 20.40 -5.39 -13.22
N ALA A 73 19.60 -4.46 -12.69
CA ALA A 73 18.48 -4.80 -11.80
C ALA A 73 17.42 -5.63 -12.54
N ALA A 74 17.07 -5.25 -13.78
CA ALA A 74 16.14 -6.00 -14.61
C ALA A 74 16.65 -7.42 -14.93
N GLU A 75 17.95 -7.56 -15.24
CA GLU A 75 18.57 -8.88 -15.47
C GLU A 75 18.53 -9.78 -14.22
N ARG A 76 18.70 -9.20 -13.02
CA ARG A 76 18.57 -9.94 -11.77
C ARG A 76 17.16 -10.44 -11.53
N ILE A 77 16.16 -9.58 -11.76
CA ILE A 77 14.75 -9.98 -11.69
C ILE A 77 14.51 -11.12 -12.68
N ALA A 78 14.96 -10.99 -13.93
CA ALA A 78 14.82 -12.03 -14.96
C ALA A 78 15.41 -13.40 -14.56
N ARG A 79 16.45 -13.41 -13.71
CA ARG A 79 17.10 -14.64 -13.21
C ARG A 79 16.54 -15.19 -11.90
N MET A 80 15.70 -14.44 -11.20
CA MET A 80 15.10 -14.89 -9.94
C MET A 80 14.13 -16.04 -10.17
N THR A 81 14.05 -16.93 -9.19
CA THR A 81 13.05 -17.99 -9.10
C THR A 81 11.69 -17.43 -8.72
N ASP A 82 10.62 -18.20 -8.97
CA ASP A 82 9.25 -17.76 -8.70
C ASP A 82 9.00 -17.45 -7.21
N ALA A 83 9.67 -18.18 -6.32
CA ALA A 83 9.62 -17.96 -4.88
C ALA A 83 10.31 -16.64 -4.48
N GLU A 84 11.43 -16.31 -5.12
CA GLU A 84 12.16 -15.07 -4.86
C GLU A 84 11.40 -13.84 -5.38
N ILE A 85 10.74 -13.96 -6.53
CA ILE A 85 9.89 -12.91 -7.09
C ILE A 85 8.73 -12.59 -6.15
N ARG A 86 8.02 -13.60 -5.64
CA ARG A 86 6.94 -13.40 -4.65
C ARG A 86 7.44 -12.71 -3.40
N MET A 87 8.51 -13.22 -2.79
CA MET A 87 9.08 -12.64 -1.57
C MET A 87 9.50 -11.18 -1.79
N LEU A 88 10.04 -10.85 -2.97
CA LEU A 88 10.40 -9.48 -3.31
C LEU A 88 9.16 -8.59 -3.50
N SER A 89 8.14 -9.09 -4.21
CA SER A 89 6.87 -8.40 -4.45
C SER A 89 6.15 -8.07 -3.13
N GLU A 90 6.01 -9.05 -2.24
CA GLU A 90 5.41 -8.89 -0.91
C GLU A 90 6.13 -7.79 -0.09
N ARG A 91 7.47 -7.81 -0.10
CA ARG A 91 8.28 -6.83 0.63
C ARG A 91 8.17 -5.42 0.06
N LEU A 92 7.94 -5.29 -1.25
CA LEU A 92 7.72 -3.98 -1.89
C LEU A 92 6.31 -3.46 -1.63
N ASP A 93 5.32 -4.33 -1.52
CA ASP A 93 3.94 -3.96 -1.16
C ASP A 93 3.82 -3.54 0.33
N GLU A 94 4.69 -4.04 1.21
CA GLU A 94 4.80 -3.57 2.60
C GLU A 94 5.39 -2.16 2.72
N LEU A 95 6.13 -1.70 1.71
CA LEU A 95 6.67 -0.35 1.69
C LEU A 95 5.56 0.63 1.28
N PRO A 96 5.42 1.78 1.97
CA PRO A 96 4.40 2.76 1.62
C PRO A 96 4.65 3.33 0.22
N ALA A 97 3.98 2.74 -0.77
CA ALA A 97 3.95 3.21 -2.14
C ALA A 97 3.26 4.58 -2.17
N GLY A 98 4.05 5.65 -2.27
CA GLY A 98 3.54 7.01 -2.17
C GLY A 98 4.44 8.00 -1.45
N ALA A 99 5.54 7.55 -0.83
CA ALA A 99 6.55 8.44 -0.24
C ALA A 99 7.47 9.13 -1.27
N GLY A 100 7.03 9.27 -2.52
CA GLY A 100 7.74 10.03 -3.55
C GLY A 100 7.43 11.52 -3.48
N LEU A 101 8.19 12.36 -4.21
CA LEU A 101 7.99 13.81 -4.25
C LEU A 101 6.54 14.19 -4.59
N LEU A 102 5.89 13.46 -5.50
CA LEU A 102 4.49 13.67 -5.86
C LEU A 102 3.53 13.37 -4.70
N GLY A 103 3.77 12.32 -3.92
CA GLY A 103 2.91 11.99 -2.79
C GLY A 103 3.10 12.96 -1.62
N VAL A 104 4.34 13.42 -1.37
CA VAL A 104 4.61 14.51 -0.43
C VAL A 104 3.94 15.81 -0.88
N ALA A 105 4.06 16.17 -2.16
CA ALA A 105 3.40 17.35 -2.72
C ALA A 105 1.87 17.25 -2.59
N LEU A 106 1.28 16.11 -2.93
CA LEU A 106 -0.16 15.87 -2.78
C LEU A 106 -0.60 15.93 -1.32
N PHE A 107 0.18 15.38 -0.40
CA PHE A 107 -0.09 15.45 1.04
C PHE A 107 -0.06 16.89 1.54
N ILE A 108 0.93 17.69 1.13
CA ILE A 108 1.01 19.12 1.48
C ILE A 108 -0.21 19.86 0.93
N VAL A 109 -0.58 19.64 -0.34
CA VAL A 109 -1.77 20.26 -0.93
C VAL A 109 -3.04 19.89 -0.15
N LEU A 110 -3.23 18.60 0.17
CA LEU A 110 -4.37 18.15 0.96
C LEU A 110 -4.40 18.77 2.35
N LEU A 111 -3.24 18.81 3.03
CA LEU A 111 -3.10 19.43 4.34
C LEU A 111 -3.49 20.91 4.29
N LEU A 112 -2.98 21.65 3.31
CA LEU A 112 -3.29 23.06 3.12
C LEU A 112 -4.77 23.29 2.82
N VAL A 113 -5.40 22.44 2.01
CA VAL A 113 -6.85 22.52 1.76
C VAL A 113 -7.65 22.28 3.05
N ILE A 114 -7.25 21.33 3.89
CA ILE A 114 -7.92 21.07 5.16
C ILE A 114 -7.74 22.23 6.14
N THR A 115 -6.52 22.77 6.27
CA THR A 115 -6.27 23.92 7.16
C THR A 115 -6.98 25.19 6.68
N ASP A 116 -7.17 25.32 5.36
CA ASP A 116 -7.94 26.40 4.74
C ASP A 116 -9.43 26.25 5.06
N ALA A 117 -10.02 25.06 4.88
CA ALA A 117 -11.42 24.79 5.22
C ALA A 117 -11.76 24.98 6.72
N LEU A 118 -10.76 24.85 7.60
CA LEU A 118 -10.88 25.12 9.04
C LEU A 118 -10.69 26.60 9.40
N GLY A 119 -10.32 27.45 8.45
CA GLY A 119 -10.04 28.87 8.65
C GLY A 119 -8.73 29.15 9.40
N ILE A 120 -7.82 28.17 9.45
CA ILE A 120 -6.48 28.35 10.05
C ILE A 120 -5.55 29.05 9.05
N THR A 121 -5.71 28.76 7.77
CA THR A 121 -4.97 29.38 6.65
C THR A 121 -5.94 29.97 5.62
N ASP A 122 -5.50 30.93 4.83
CA ASP A 122 -6.23 31.49 3.67
C ASP A 122 -5.29 31.52 2.46
N ILE A 123 -5.11 30.34 1.87
CA ILE A 123 -4.25 30.07 0.70
C ILE A 123 -5.11 29.74 -0.53
N PHE A 124 -6.29 29.14 -0.33
CA PHE A 124 -7.14 28.64 -1.41
C PHE A 124 -8.50 29.35 -1.45
N PRO A 125 -8.65 30.42 -2.26
CA PRO A 125 -9.85 31.28 -2.27
C PRO A 125 -11.13 30.58 -2.78
N PHE A 126 -11.02 29.36 -3.30
CA PHE A 126 -12.18 28.56 -3.76
C PHE A 126 -12.77 27.66 -2.66
N VAL A 127 -12.09 27.48 -1.54
CA VAL A 127 -12.58 26.63 -0.43
C VAL A 127 -13.70 27.33 0.34
N HIS A 128 -13.68 28.66 0.36
CA HIS A 128 -14.68 29.48 1.01
C HIS A 128 -15.68 29.95 -0.07
N SER A 129 -16.81 29.24 -0.18
CA SER A 129 -17.97 29.83 -0.87
C SER A 129 -18.63 30.82 0.07
N GLN A 130 -18.71 32.09 -0.37
CA GLN A 130 -19.48 33.17 0.24
C GLN A 130 -20.87 32.72 0.69
#